data_AF-A0A8S3RYU9-F1
#
_entry.id   AF-A0A8S3RYU9-F1
#
_cell.length_a   1.000
_cell.length_b   1.000
_cell.length_c   1.000
_cell.angle_alpha   90.00
_cell.angle_beta   90.00
_cell.angle_gamma   90.00
#
_symmetry.space_group_name_H-M   'P 1'
#
loop_
_entity.id
_entity.type
_entity.pdbx_description
1 polymer ?
#
loop_
_entity_poly.entity_id
_entity_poly.type
_entity_poly.pdbx_seq_one_letter_code
_entity_poly.pdbx_strand_id
1 'polypeptide(L)'
;MTSKKGMRWDKDVICMALSLYNRNPSAYRDIVQNDWLQLPSESLIKLYKNAVHQCPGIVPDMMLWMCNEAKRQNLVTEDYFGGLILDEMAIQENLQIVNTKSSTKLYGLSDSGLDVQQMQALNEGIFESKLANHVQQYIFSGLTGYRWSFANFPNLQAPPAEIFLTSWLYIDELYRWGFKSIYCCLDGSANNRAFLKMHFPCGNPVSDKMVAKGYKNPLRKIVFLMDPSHLIKKIRNGVFSSGFLDSHQRLLTVHGTFIVWKMWIDAYQWDRSSNSFQIHNKLSDDHIYPSSSQKMRNKLAFETLDCDMLYLMKCYSETLNEAGKAEMVGVLEFLKYTSVLVALVTDSRPIKDSNDMRLKQLSENYNWFKAWENQHVCNQDLHKRYKALLTMETREEIDYMFHGFSSLVAMCINEIKIEVVPNRINSDSIENIFCHERSLYHGANTNPNYNEYRTGINSIILGQTTTSKKSNVGGYKARPLALGLPPKTMKRKFINRLID
;
A
#
# COMPACT_ATOMS: atom_id res chain seq x y z
N MET A 1 -44.10 -2.52 17.32
CA MET A 1 -44.87 -1.31 17.69
C MET A 1 -43.91 -0.12 17.73
N THR A 2 -43.92 0.77 16.73
CA THR A 2 -43.01 1.94 16.70
C THR A 2 -43.54 3.04 17.63
N SER A 3 -42.78 3.35 18.67
CA SER A 3 -43.04 4.51 19.54
C SER A 3 -43.16 5.80 18.70
N LYS A 4 -44.28 6.52 18.84
CA LYS A 4 -44.55 7.85 18.24
C LYS A 4 -43.64 8.97 18.77
N LYS A 5 -42.72 8.69 19.70
CA LYS A 5 -41.73 9.65 20.21
C LYS A 5 -40.38 9.34 19.60
N GLY A 6 -39.85 10.25 18.77
CA GLY A 6 -38.50 10.17 18.24
C GLY A 6 -37.49 10.03 19.37
N MET A 7 -36.76 8.91 19.40
CA MET A 7 -35.75 8.62 20.40
C MET A 7 -34.45 9.34 20.04
N ARG A 8 -33.84 10.04 21.01
CA ARG A 8 -32.45 10.51 20.87
C ARG A 8 -31.53 9.37 21.29
N TRP A 9 -30.74 8.90 20.35
CA TRP A 9 -29.77 7.84 20.59
C TRP A 9 -28.50 8.40 21.22
N ASP A 10 -27.95 7.65 22.16
CA ASP A 10 -26.62 7.93 22.69
C ASP A 10 -25.54 7.78 21.60
N LYS A 11 -24.45 8.54 21.72
CA LYS A 11 -23.37 8.55 20.72
C LYS A 11 -22.69 7.19 20.59
N ASP A 12 -22.52 6.46 21.69
CA ASP A 12 -21.88 5.15 21.67
C ASP A 12 -22.81 4.09 21.08
N VAL A 13 -24.13 4.22 21.27
CA VAL A 13 -25.13 3.38 20.57
C VAL A 13 -25.07 3.61 19.05
N ILE A 14 -24.96 4.86 18.59
CA ILE A 14 -24.76 5.15 17.16
C ILE A 14 -23.47 4.53 16.64
N CYS A 15 -22.36 4.61 17.38
CA CYS A 15 -21.09 4.01 16.99
C CYS A 15 -21.16 2.48 16.90
N MET A 16 -21.80 1.84 17.88
CA MET A 16 -22.04 0.38 17.87
C MET A 16 -22.90 -0.02 16.67
N ALA A 17 -24.02 0.69 16.46
CA ALA A 17 -24.93 0.43 15.35
C ALA A 17 -24.26 0.59 13.98
N LEU A 18 -23.43 1.62 13.80
CA LEU A 18 -22.60 1.79 12.60
C LEU A 18 -21.60 0.65 12.42
N SER A 19 -20.95 0.19 13.48
CA SER A 19 -20.03 -0.94 13.39
C SER A 19 -20.74 -2.24 13.01
N LEU A 20 -21.98 -2.45 13.44
CA LEU A 20 -22.79 -3.59 13.03
C LEU A 20 -23.22 -3.44 11.57
N TYR A 21 -23.75 -2.26 11.21
CA TYR A 21 -24.20 -1.94 9.86
C TYR A 21 -23.09 -2.09 8.81
N ASN A 22 -21.90 -1.55 9.07
CA ASN A 22 -20.77 -1.64 8.13
C ASN A 22 -20.25 -3.08 7.95
N ARG A 23 -20.48 -3.98 8.92
CA ARG A 23 -20.11 -5.40 8.79
C ARG A 23 -21.14 -6.18 7.99
N ASN A 24 -22.43 -5.96 8.25
CA ASN A 24 -23.52 -6.62 7.53
C ASN A 24 -24.80 -5.76 7.58
N PRO A 25 -25.07 -4.97 6.52
CA PRO A 25 -26.29 -4.17 6.42
C PRO A 25 -27.58 -4.99 6.43
N SER A 26 -27.57 -6.22 5.89
CA SER A 26 -28.74 -7.08 5.84
C SER A 26 -29.10 -7.58 7.23
N ALA A 27 -28.13 -8.14 7.95
CA ALA A 27 -28.34 -8.60 9.33
C ALA A 27 -28.77 -7.44 10.24
N TYR A 28 -28.20 -6.24 10.06
CA TYR A 28 -28.65 -5.06 10.79
C TYR A 28 -30.13 -4.74 10.52
N ARG A 29 -30.54 -4.81 9.25
CA ARG A 29 -31.93 -4.60 8.85
C ARG A 29 -32.86 -5.64 9.47
N ASP A 30 -32.47 -6.91 9.46
CA ASP A 30 -33.28 -8.00 10.04
C ASP A 30 -33.46 -7.82 11.55
N ILE A 31 -32.41 -7.44 12.27
CA ILE A 31 -32.48 -7.15 13.72
C ILE A 31 -33.47 -6.00 14.00
N VAL A 32 -33.42 -4.93 13.19
CA VAL A 32 -34.28 -3.74 13.38
C VAL A 32 -35.72 -4.01 12.95
N GLN A 33 -35.94 -4.72 11.83
CA GLN A 33 -37.28 -4.98 11.30
C GLN A 33 -38.06 -6.02 12.12
N ASN A 34 -37.36 -7.02 12.66
CA ASN A 34 -37.98 -8.04 13.50
C ASN A 34 -38.08 -7.62 14.98
N ASP A 35 -37.77 -6.37 15.31
CA ASP A 35 -37.78 -5.83 16.68
C ASP A 35 -36.95 -6.68 17.68
N TRP A 36 -35.93 -7.43 17.22
CA TRP A 36 -35.07 -8.26 18.08
C TRP A 36 -34.23 -7.42 19.04
N LEU A 37 -33.80 -6.24 18.59
CA LEU A 37 -33.10 -5.26 19.41
C LEU A 37 -33.51 -3.84 18.98
N GLN A 38 -33.77 -2.97 19.95
CA GLN A 38 -34.07 -1.57 19.67
C GLN A 38 -32.78 -0.86 19.21
N LEU A 39 -32.66 -0.65 17.90
CA LEU A 39 -31.53 0.02 17.28
C LEU A 39 -31.98 1.23 16.44
N PRO A 40 -31.08 2.19 16.16
CA PRO A 40 -31.35 3.30 15.26
C PRO A 40 -31.85 2.84 13.88
N SER A 41 -32.70 3.64 13.24
CA SER A 41 -33.16 3.31 11.88
C SER A 41 -32.02 3.31 10.87
N GLU A 42 -32.15 2.51 9.81
CA GLU A 42 -31.14 2.42 8.74
C GLU A 42 -30.89 3.81 8.09
N SER A 43 -31.94 4.63 7.95
CA SER A 43 -31.83 6.00 7.46
C SER A 43 -30.98 6.89 8.36
N LEU A 44 -31.11 6.76 9.68
CA LEU A 44 -30.30 7.53 10.63
C LEU A 44 -28.84 7.08 10.58
N ILE A 45 -28.59 5.77 10.51
CA ILE A 45 -27.23 5.22 10.38
C ILE A 45 -26.56 5.68 9.09
N LYS A 46 -27.27 5.65 7.95
CA LYS A 46 -26.78 6.18 6.67
C LYS A 46 -26.42 7.66 6.75
N LEU A 47 -27.20 8.45 7.50
CA LEU A 47 -26.92 9.87 7.74
C LEU A 47 -25.58 10.09 8.46
N TYR A 48 -25.31 9.34 9.52
CA TYR A 48 -24.05 9.43 10.25
C TYR A 48 -22.87 8.89 9.44
N LYS A 49 -23.06 7.76 8.76
CA LYS A 49 -22.04 7.14 7.89
C LYS A 49 -21.59 8.11 6.80
N ASN A 50 -22.54 8.76 6.13
CA ASN A 50 -22.29 9.61 4.96
C ASN A 50 -22.24 11.11 5.32
N ALA A 51 -21.89 11.44 6.56
CA ALA A 51 -21.74 12.83 7.00
C ALA A 51 -20.62 13.57 6.25
N VAL A 52 -19.63 12.83 5.73
CA VAL A 52 -18.62 13.34 4.80
C VAL A 52 -19.04 12.97 3.38
N HIS A 53 -19.30 13.96 2.54
CA HIS A 53 -19.65 13.74 1.15
C HIS A 53 -18.37 13.61 0.32
N GLN A 54 -17.99 12.37 0.00
CA GLN A 54 -16.82 12.08 -0.81
C GLN A 54 -17.01 12.57 -2.24
N CYS A 55 -16.00 13.25 -2.79
CA CYS A 55 -15.90 13.67 -4.18
C CYS A 55 -14.44 13.53 -4.65
N PRO A 56 -14.16 13.64 -5.96
CA PRO A 56 -12.80 13.62 -6.45
C PRO A 56 -11.91 14.65 -5.75
N GLY A 57 -10.69 14.25 -5.46
CA GLY A 57 -9.68 15.06 -4.80
C GLY A 57 -9.79 15.12 -3.28
N ILE A 58 -9.38 16.25 -2.71
CA ILE A 58 -9.41 16.48 -1.27
C ILE A 58 -10.74 17.11 -0.87
N VAL A 59 -11.34 16.56 0.19
CA VAL A 59 -12.54 17.10 0.81
C VAL A 59 -12.18 17.77 2.15
N PRO A 60 -12.49 19.07 2.38
CA PRO A 60 -12.19 19.72 3.65
C PRO A 60 -12.82 19.04 4.87
N ASP A 61 -14.04 18.51 4.73
CA ASP A 61 -14.70 17.75 5.80
C ASP A 61 -13.95 16.42 6.09
N MET A 62 -13.23 15.83 5.11
CA MET A 62 -12.38 14.65 5.33
C MET A 62 -11.13 15.01 6.14
N MET A 63 -10.46 16.11 5.80
CA MET A 63 -9.29 16.60 6.54
C MET A 63 -9.65 16.97 7.98
N LEU A 64 -10.79 17.64 8.17
CA LEU A 64 -11.33 17.92 9.50
C LEU A 64 -11.61 16.63 10.29
N TRP A 65 -12.13 15.59 9.63
CA TRP A 65 -12.38 14.30 10.26
C TRP A 65 -11.09 13.63 10.72
N MET A 66 -10.08 13.59 9.86
CA MET A 66 -8.74 13.11 10.18
C MET A 66 -8.17 13.82 11.41
N CYS A 67 -8.16 15.16 11.42
CA CYS A 67 -7.67 15.95 12.56
C CYS A 67 -8.45 15.71 13.85
N ASN A 68 -9.78 15.63 13.78
CA ASN A 68 -10.61 15.37 14.95
C ASN A 68 -10.33 13.99 15.53
N GLU A 69 -10.12 13.00 14.68
CA GLU A 69 -9.82 11.63 15.08
C GLU A 69 -8.41 11.52 15.68
N ALA A 70 -7.43 12.21 15.10
CA ALA A 70 -6.09 12.34 15.68
C ALA A 70 -6.13 12.96 17.09
N LYS A 71 -6.85 14.07 17.26
CA LYS A 71 -7.04 14.71 18.57
C LYS A 71 -7.75 13.80 19.56
N ARG A 72 -8.80 13.09 19.11
CA ARG A 72 -9.58 12.17 19.95
C ARG A 72 -8.73 11.00 20.48
N GLN A 73 -7.75 10.55 19.71
CA GLN A 73 -6.82 9.50 20.11
C GLN A 73 -5.65 10.01 20.95
N ASN A 74 -5.59 11.32 21.21
CA ASN A 74 -4.47 11.98 21.89
C ASN A 74 -3.13 11.63 21.23
N LEU A 75 -3.09 11.72 19.90
CA LEU A 75 -1.86 11.49 19.14
C LEU A 75 -0.76 12.46 19.60
N VAL A 76 0.44 11.93 19.79
CA VAL A 76 1.65 12.66 20.14
C VAL A 76 2.25 13.34 18.90
N THR A 77 3.22 14.22 19.08
CA THR A 77 3.77 15.04 17.99
C THR A 77 4.38 14.17 16.88
N GLU A 78 4.97 13.04 17.27
CA GLU A 78 5.59 12.05 16.39
C GLU A 78 4.57 11.39 15.44
N ASP A 79 3.32 11.24 15.87
CA ASP A 79 2.25 10.61 15.07
C ASP A 79 1.83 11.45 13.86
N TYR A 80 2.14 12.75 13.88
CA TYR A 80 1.87 13.67 12.78
C TYR A 80 2.95 13.60 11.69
N PHE A 81 4.05 12.87 11.91
CA PHE A 81 5.05 12.59 10.89
C PHE A 81 4.77 11.24 10.21
N GLY A 82 4.77 11.25 8.89
CA GLY A 82 4.41 10.07 8.11
C GLY A 82 4.81 10.21 6.66
N GLY A 83 4.22 9.36 5.83
CA GLY A 83 4.42 9.40 4.39
C GLY A 83 3.11 9.39 3.63
N LEU A 84 3.24 9.74 2.37
CA LEU A 84 2.22 9.59 1.36
C LEU A 84 2.35 8.19 0.76
N ILE A 85 1.26 7.43 0.78
CA ILE A 85 1.14 6.17 0.04
C ILE A 85 0.09 6.38 -1.02
N LEU A 86 0.39 6.01 -2.26
CA LEU A 86 -0.54 6.04 -3.37
C LEU A 86 -0.44 4.77 -4.19
N ASP A 87 -1.60 4.35 -4.69
CA ASP A 87 -1.77 3.24 -5.60
C ASP A 87 -3.12 3.38 -6.33
N GLU A 88 -3.29 2.63 -7.40
CA GLU A 88 -4.47 2.65 -8.26
C GLU A 88 -5.26 1.36 -8.15
N MET A 89 -6.58 1.48 -8.21
CA MET A 89 -7.48 0.33 -8.31
C MET A 89 -8.33 0.42 -9.56
N ALA A 90 -8.32 -0.63 -10.38
CA ALA A 90 -9.27 -0.79 -11.48
C ALA A 90 -10.71 -0.88 -10.96
N ILE A 91 -11.60 -0.12 -11.59
CA ILE A 91 -13.04 0.00 -11.30
C ILE A 91 -13.87 -0.28 -12.56
N GLN A 92 -15.16 -0.51 -12.37
CA GLN A 92 -16.09 -0.61 -13.50
C GLN A 92 -16.36 0.78 -14.11
N GLU A 93 -16.13 0.91 -15.41
CA GLU A 93 -16.54 2.08 -16.20
C GLU A 93 -18.06 2.21 -16.20
N ASN A 94 -18.57 3.30 -15.65
CA ASN A 94 -20.00 3.54 -15.56
C ASN A 94 -20.31 5.01 -15.24
N LEU A 95 -21.21 5.64 -16.00
CA LEU A 95 -21.71 6.97 -15.71
C LEU A 95 -22.94 6.90 -14.80
N GLN A 96 -22.90 7.62 -13.67
CA GLN A 96 -23.94 7.61 -12.66
C GLN A 96 -24.47 9.02 -12.40
N ILE A 97 -25.79 9.17 -12.47
CA ILE A 97 -26.49 10.42 -12.16
C ILE A 97 -26.99 10.35 -10.71
N VAL A 98 -26.45 11.22 -9.86
CA VAL A 98 -26.84 11.30 -8.45
C VAL A 98 -27.61 12.59 -8.23
N ASN A 99 -28.92 12.46 -8.03
CA ASN A 99 -29.80 13.56 -7.69
C ASN A 99 -29.77 13.80 -6.18
N THR A 100 -29.34 14.99 -5.80
CA THR A 100 -29.51 15.52 -4.44
C THR A 100 -30.66 16.52 -4.43
N LYS A 101 -31.08 16.97 -3.25
CA LYS A 101 -32.16 17.96 -3.15
C LYS A 101 -31.81 19.32 -3.80
N SER A 102 -30.52 19.68 -3.84
CA SER A 102 -30.04 20.96 -4.35
C SER A 102 -29.26 20.88 -5.67
N SER A 103 -28.83 19.69 -6.11
CA SER A 103 -28.04 19.54 -7.34
C SER A 103 -28.11 18.13 -7.93
N THR A 104 -28.01 18.06 -9.25
CA THR A 104 -27.72 16.81 -9.98
C THR A 104 -26.23 16.75 -10.26
N LYS A 105 -25.58 15.66 -9.85
CA LYS A 105 -24.14 15.45 -10.07
C LYS A 105 -23.91 14.20 -10.92
N LEU A 106 -22.95 14.29 -11.82
CA LEU A 106 -22.47 13.17 -12.62
C LEU A 106 -21.22 12.60 -11.96
N TYR A 107 -21.16 11.28 -11.84
CA TYR A 107 -20.00 10.54 -11.36
C TYR A 107 -19.63 9.45 -12.35
N GLY A 108 -18.34 9.13 -12.45
CA GLY A 108 -17.83 8.08 -13.33
C GLY A 108 -17.02 8.57 -14.52
N LEU A 109 -16.93 9.90 -14.70
CA LEU A 109 -15.94 10.51 -15.58
C LEU A 109 -14.60 10.66 -14.86
N SER A 110 -13.51 10.67 -15.62
CA SER A 110 -12.17 11.02 -15.13
C SER A 110 -12.18 12.46 -14.60
N ASP A 111 -11.70 12.65 -13.38
CA ASP A 111 -11.67 13.95 -12.72
C ASP A 111 -10.52 14.03 -11.72
N SER A 112 -9.36 14.47 -12.20
CA SER A 112 -8.14 14.62 -11.40
C SER A 112 -7.96 16.06 -10.89
N GLY A 113 -9.03 16.88 -10.97
CA GLY A 113 -9.04 18.27 -10.56
C GLY A 113 -8.72 19.26 -11.67
N LEU A 114 -9.06 20.53 -11.42
CA LEU A 114 -9.00 21.61 -12.40
C LEU A 114 -7.59 21.87 -12.95
N ASP A 115 -6.56 21.84 -12.08
CA ASP A 115 -5.17 22.09 -12.49
C ASP A 115 -4.69 21.06 -13.51
N VAL A 116 -5.07 19.79 -13.34
CA VAL A 116 -4.74 18.71 -14.27
C VAL A 116 -5.49 18.91 -15.58
N GLN A 117 -6.79 19.20 -15.52
CA GLN A 117 -7.62 19.44 -16.70
C GLN A 117 -7.10 20.62 -17.54
N GLN A 118 -6.67 21.70 -16.88
CA GLN A 118 -6.07 22.86 -17.56
C GLN A 118 -4.74 22.50 -18.21
N MET A 119 -3.87 21.73 -17.53
CA MET A 119 -2.62 21.24 -18.13
C MET A 119 -2.87 20.34 -19.34
N GLN A 120 -3.86 19.45 -19.28
CA GLN A 120 -4.25 18.60 -20.42
C GLN A 120 -4.76 19.45 -21.59
N ALA A 121 -5.65 20.41 -21.32
CA ALA A 121 -6.18 21.30 -22.34
C ALA A 121 -5.06 22.13 -23.02
N LEU A 122 -4.05 22.57 -22.27
CA LEU A 122 -2.89 23.28 -22.83
C LEU A 122 -2.01 22.39 -23.73
N ASN A 123 -1.85 21.11 -23.37
CA ASN A 123 -1.01 20.17 -24.13
C ASN A 123 -1.71 19.60 -25.37
N GLU A 124 -3.00 19.30 -25.26
CA GLU A 124 -3.76 18.57 -26.29
C GLU A 124 -4.67 19.48 -27.13
N GLY A 125 -4.92 20.71 -26.67
CA GLY A 125 -5.81 21.67 -27.34
C GLY A 125 -7.29 21.31 -27.31
N ILE A 126 -7.67 20.23 -26.63
CA ILE A 126 -9.05 19.71 -26.55
C ILE A 126 -9.40 19.42 -25.09
N PHE A 127 -10.65 19.66 -24.72
CA PHE A 127 -11.23 19.22 -23.45
C PHE A 127 -12.14 18.03 -23.71
N GLU A 128 -11.65 16.81 -23.46
CA GLU A 128 -12.44 15.58 -23.57
C GLU A 128 -12.48 14.86 -22.22
N SER A 129 -13.69 14.55 -21.74
CA SER A 129 -13.88 13.79 -20.51
C SER A 129 -14.25 12.35 -20.85
N LYS A 130 -13.52 11.39 -20.27
CA LYS A 130 -13.69 9.96 -20.55
C LYS A 130 -14.23 9.25 -19.32
N LEU A 131 -14.84 8.08 -19.52
CA LEU A 131 -15.23 7.23 -18.40
C LEU A 131 -13.97 6.77 -17.66
N ALA A 132 -14.01 6.84 -16.34
CA ALA A 132 -12.90 6.37 -15.52
C ALA A 132 -12.95 4.85 -15.37
N ASN A 133 -11.79 4.23 -15.56
CA ASN A 133 -11.58 2.80 -15.37
C ASN A 133 -10.65 2.50 -14.19
N HIS A 134 -10.04 3.52 -13.59
CA HIS A 134 -9.20 3.43 -12.40
C HIS A 134 -9.55 4.51 -11.38
N VAL A 135 -9.17 4.28 -10.13
CA VAL A 135 -9.19 5.28 -9.06
C VAL A 135 -7.82 5.32 -8.40
N GLN A 136 -7.18 6.48 -8.40
CA GLN A 136 -5.99 6.73 -7.60
C GLN A 136 -6.42 7.08 -6.17
N GLN A 137 -5.90 6.32 -5.19
CA GLN A 137 -6.16 6.53 -3.78
C GLN A 137 -4.91 7.06 -3.09
N TYR A 138 -5.09 7.99 -2.14
CA TYR A 138 -4.01 8.52 -1.30
C TYR A 138 -4.27 8.25 0.17
N ILE A 139 -3.23 7.79 0.86
CA ILE A 139 -3.24 7.51 2.29
C ILE A 139 -2.10 8.27 2.95
N PHE A 140 -2.40 8.89 4.09
CA PHE A 140 -1.37 9.29 5.03
C PHE A 140 -1.04 8.09 5.92
N SER A 141 0.23 7.71 5.99
CA SER A 141 0.72 6.65 6.86
C SER A 141 1.77 7.20 7.81
N GLY A 142 1.39 7.40 9.07
CA GLY A 142 2.24 7.86 10.15
C GLY A 142 3.29 6.82 10.55
N LEU A 143 4.50 7.27 10.87
CA LEU A 143 5.62 6.40 11.26
C LEU A 143 5.30 5.54 12.51
N THR A 144 4.46 6.08 13.38
CA THR A 144 4.01 5.46 14.63
C THR A 144 2.77 4.58 14.47
N GLY A 145 2.15 4.56 13.27
CA GLY A 145 1.07 3.66 12.89
C GLY A 145 -0.32 4.29 12.73
N TYR A 146 -0.49 5.61 12.92
CA TYR A 146 -1.72 6.31 12.54
C TYR A 146 -1.86 6.33 11.01
N ARG A 147 -3.02 5.99 10.47
CA ARG A 147 -3.26 5.94 9.02
C ARG A 147 -4.63 6.47 8.66
N TRP A 148 -4.70 7.15 7.52
CA TRP A 148 -5.94 7.76 7.06
C TRP A 148 -6.00 7.86 5.53
N SER A 149 -7.08 7.33 4.95
CA SER A 149 -7.43 7.61 3.54
C SER A 149 -8.08 8.99 3.49
N PHE A 150 -7.47 9.92 2.77
CA PHE A 150 -7.88 11.33 2.82
C PHE A 150 -8.26 11.93 1.46
N ALA A 151 -7.83 11.33 0.35
CA ALA A 151 -8.15 11.78 -0.99
C ALA A 151 -8.20 10.61 -1.98
N ASN A 152 -9.05 10.72 -2.99
CA ASN A 152 -9.09 9.80 -4.14
C ASN A 152 -9.58 10.55 -5.37
N PHE A 153 -9.23 10.09 -6.57
CA PHE A 153 -9.81 10.61 -7.79
C PHE A 153 -9.93 9.54 -8.89
N PRO A 154 -10.99 9.60 -9.72
CA PRO A 154 -11.19 8.70 -10.84
C PRO A 154 -10.35 9.13 -12.04
N ASN A 155 -9.70 8.17 -12.71
CA ASN A 155 -8.82 8.43 -13.86
C ASN A 155 -8.84 7.25 -14.85
N LEU A 156 -8.00 7.35 -15.89
CA LEU A 156 -7.83 6.34 -16.95
C LEU A 156 -6.56 5.47 -16.79
N GLN A 157 -5.98 5.44 -15.59
CA GLN A 157 -4.57 5.21 -15.26
C GLN A 157 -3.76 6.52 -15.30
N ALA A 158 -3.43 7.07 -14.13
CA ALA A 158 -2.84 8.40 -14.02
C ALA A 158 -1.45 8.44 -14.67
N PRO A 159 -1.20 9.38 -15.60
CA PRO A 159 0.14 9.61 -16.13
C PRO A 159 1.06 10.26 -15.08
N PRO A 160 2.39 10.16 -15.23
CA PRO A 160 3.35 10.68 -14.26
C PRO A 160 3.16 12.15 -13.87
N ALA A 161 2.79 13.01 -14.84
CA ALA A 161 2.57 14.43 -14.60
C ALA A 161 1.32 14.72 -13.75
N GLU A 162 0.29 13.90 -13.90
CA GLU A 162 -0.93 13.99 -13.10
C GLU A 162 -0.67 13.52 -11.66
N ILE A 163 0.05 12.41 -11.50
CA ILE A 163 0.53 11.93 -10.20
C ILE A 163 1.39 13.00 -9.53
N PHE A 164 2.25 13.68 -10.28
CA PHE A 164 3.08 14.77 -9.79
C PHE A 164 2.26 15.91 -9.21
N LEU A 165 1.34 16.47 -10.00
CA LEU A 165 0.50 17.60 -9.56
C LEU A 165 -0.31 17.25 -8.33
N THR A 166 -1.01 16.12 -8.38
CA THR A 166 -1.93 15.70 -7.31
C THR A 166 -1.18 15.36 -6.03
N SER A 167 -0.05 14.63 -6.12
CA SER A 167 0.79 14.33 -4.95
C SER A 167 1.26 15.60 -4.23
N TRP A 168 1.79 16.59 -4.97
CA TRP A 168 2.28 17.83 -4.36
C TRP A 168 1.16 18.70 -3.77
N LEU A 169 0.02 18.78 -4.45
CA LEU A 169 -1.18 19.43 -3.89
C LEU A 169 -1.58 18.78 -2.56
N TYR A 170 -1.52 17.45 -2.48
CA TYR A 170 -1.96 16.68 -1.33
C TYR A 170 -0.98 16.74 -0.17
N ILE A 171 0.33 16.73 -0.47
CA ILE A 171 1.37 17.02 0.50
C ILE A 171 1.14 18.40 1.12
N ASP A 172 0.95 19.44 0.31
CA ASP A 172 0.73 20.80 0.83
C ASP A 172 -0.49 20.87 1.75
N GLU A 173 -1.58 20.21 1.38
CA GLU A 173 -2.79 20.19 2.21
C GLU A 173 -2.56 19.44 3.53
N LEU A 174 -1.91 18.28 3.51
CA LEU A 174 -1.53 17.57 4.75
C LEU A 174 -0.74 18.50 5.69
N TYR A 175 0.24 19.23 5.16
CA TYR A 175 1.03 20.19 5.92
C TYR A 175 0.17 21.31 6.52
N ARG A 176 -0.83 21.85 5.78
CA ARG A 176 -1.75 22.88 6.30
C ARG A 176 -2.56 22.38 7.50
N TRP A 177 -2.89 21.09 7.52
CA TRP A 177 -3.62 20.45 8.62
C TRP A 177 -2.71 19.88 9.73
N GLY A 178 -1.40 20.09 9.63
CA GLY A 178 -0.41 19.70 10.64
C GLY A 178 0.20 18.32 10.44
N PHE A 179 -0.19 17.57 9.41
CA PHE A 179 0.40 16.27 9.06
C PHE A 179 1.59 16.45 8.11
N LYS A 180 2.76 15.99 8.53
CA LYS A 180 4.02 16.17 7.81
C LYS A 180 4.36 14.91 7.04
N SER A 181 4.10 14.95 5.74
CA SER A 181 4.60 13.92 4.83
C SER A 181 6.09 14.14 4.56
N ILE A 182 6.91 13.20 5.00
CA ILE A 182 8.38 13.20 4.84
C ILE A 182 8.88 12.10 3.91
N TYR A 183 8.02 11.14 3.56
CA TYR A 183 8.33 10.10 2.58
C TYR A 183 7.18 9.82 1.63
N CYS A 184 7.48 9.24 0.48
CA CYS A 184 6.50 8.76 -0.48
C CYS A 184 6.82 7.31 -0.85
N CYS A 185 5.89 6.39 -0.56
CA CYS A 185 6.03 4.97 -0.88
C CYS A 185 5.26 4.66 -2.15
N LEU A 186 5.95 4.12 -3.15
CA LEU A 186 5.39 3.86 -4.47
C LEU A 186 5.50 2.37 -4.83
N ASP A 187 4.55 1.89 -5.62
CA ASP A 187 4.73 0.63 -6.33
C ASP A 187 5.81 0.79 -7.42
N GLY A 188 6.20 -0.34 -8.02
CA GLY A 188 7.15 -0.33 -9.13
C GLY A 188 6.47 -0.38 -10.50
N SER A 189 5.40 0.39 -10.72
CA SER A 189 4.82 0.61 -12.05
C SER A 189 5.67 1.59 -12.89
N ALA A 190 5.48 1.58 -14.21
CA ALA A 190 6.21 2.47 -15.10
C ALA A 190 5.89 3.95 -14.81
N ASN A 191 4.62 4.27 -14.56
CA ASN A 191 4.20 5.64 -14.27
C ASN A 191 4.78 6.14 -12.94
N ASN A 192 4.79 5.30 -11.90
CA ASN A 192 5.38 5.68 -10.60
C ASN A 192 6.90 5.84 -10.67
N ARG A 193 7.61 5.01 -11.45
CA ARG A 193 9.05 5.21 -11.70
C ARG A 193 9.32 6.51 -12.47
N ALA A 194 8.51 6.85 -13.46
CA ALA A 194 8.64 8.11 -14.17
C ALA A 194 8.35 9.31 -13.26
N PHE A 195 7.27 9.26 -12.47
CA PHE A 195 6.94 10.25 -11.45
C PHE A 195 8.10 10.45 -10.45
N LEU A 196 8.70 9.37 -9.95
CA LEU A 196 9.90 9.44 -9.12
C LEU A 196 11.02 10.21 -9.84
N LYS A 197 11.39 9.78 -11.04
CA LYS A 197 12.53 10.34 -11.81
C LYS A 197 12.34 11.83 -12.13
N MET A 198 11.11 12.33 -12.26
CA MET A 198 10.81 13.76 -12.47
C MET A 198 11.35 14.68 -11.37
N HIS A 199 11.68 14.17 -10.19
CA HIS A 199 12.16 14.99 -9.07
C HIS A 199 13.68 15.21 -9.07
N PHE A 200 14.41 14.47 -9.91
CA PHE A 200 15.87 14.40 -9.83
C PHE A 200 16.50 14.89 -11.13
N PRO A 201 17.57 15.72 -11.05
CA PRO A 201 18.33 16.11 -12.22
C PRO A 201 18.77 14.87 -13.02
N CYS A 202 18.69 14.97 -14.35
CA CYS A 202 19.02 13.86 -15.26
C CYS A 202 18.22 12.56 -15.04
N GLY A 203 17.14 12.59 -14.25
CA GLY A 203 16.33 11.41 -13.95
C GLY A 203 17.06 10.34 -13.16
N ASN A 204 18.03 10.72 -12.30
CA ASN A 204 18.79 9.80 -11.46
C ASN A 204 18.46 9.98 -9.96
N PRO A 205 17.52 9.21 -9.40
CA PRO A 205 17.17 9.29 -7.97
C PRO A 205 18.31 8.88 -7.02
N VAL A 206 19.22 8.01 -7.47
CA VAL A 206 20.25 7.40 -6.63
C VAL A 206 21.34 8.42 -6.28
N SER A 207 21.68 9.35 -7.19
CA SER A 207 22.70 10.38 -6.94
C SER A 207 22.39 11.24 -5.72
N ASP A 208 21.11 11.51 -5.51
CA ASP A 208 20.60 12.33 -4.41
C ASP A 208 20.04 11.47 -3.25
N LYS A 209 20.41 10.18 -3.21
CA LYS A 209 20.00 9.21 -2.20
C LYS A 209 18.48 9.18 -1.99
N MET A 210 17.72 9.33 -3.08
CA MET A 210 16.26 9.34 -3.09
C MET A 210 15.60 10.51 -2.34
N VAL A 211 16.35 11.59 -2.04
CA VAL A 211 15.83 12.75 -1.31
C VAL A 211 15.53 13.89 -2.28
N ALA A 212 14.26 14.17 -2.50
CA ALA A 212 13.81 15.30 -3.31
C ALA A 212 13.49 16.54 -2.45
N LYS A 213 13.69 17.72 -3.02
CA LYS A 213 13.21 18.99 -2.44
C LYS A 213 11.74 19.19 -2.77
N GLY A 214 11.03 19.86 -1.86
CA GLY A 214 9.64 20.24 -2.02
C GLY A 214 9.44 21.17 -3.21
N TYR A 215 8.48 20.86 -4.08
CA TYR A 215 8.22 21.65 -5.29
C TYR A 215 7.91 23.13 -4.97
N LYS A 216 6.99 23.39 -4.03
CA LYS A 216 6.64 24.76 -3.61
C LYS A 216 7.50 25.33 -2.49
N ASN A 217 8.12 24.46 -1.68
CA ASN A 217 8.95 24.86 -0.56
C ASN A 217 10.22 24.00 -0.52
N PRO A 218 11.35 24.52 -1.03
CA PRO A 218 12.62 23.80 -1.07
C PRO A 218 13.20 23.41 0.29
N LEU A 219 12.71 23.98 1.40
CA LEU A 219 13.10 23.59 2.75
C LEU A 219 12.46 22.26 3.18
N ARG A 220 11.36 21.87 2.54
CA ARG A 220 10.74 20.57 2.76
C ARG A 220 11.48 19.54 1.93
N LYS A 221 11.77 18.39 2.53
CA LYS A 221 12.36 17.24 1.84
C LYS A 221 11.37 16.09 1.86
N ILE A 222 11.36 15.31 0.79
CA ILE A 222 10.62 14.05 0.72
C ILE A 222 11.60 12.96 0.31
N VAL A 223 11.61 11.88 1.10
CA VAL A 223 12.33 10.66 0.75
C VAL A 223 11.41 9.78 -0.07
N PHE A 224 11.80 9.45 -1.29
CA PHE A 224 11.09 8.46 -2.07
C PHE A 224 11.56 7.06 -1.72
N LEU A 225 10.64 6.10 -1.66
CA LEU A 225 10.97 4.69 -1.61
C LEU A 225 10.07 3.87 -2.53
N MET A 226 10.62 2.78 -3.04
CA MET A 226 9.83 1.72 -3.67
C MET A 226 9.36 0.76 -2.59
N ASP A 227 8.13 0.25 -2.73
CA ASP A 227 7.55 -0.66 -1.75
C ASP A 227 8.40 -1.92 -1.56
N PRO A 228 8.96 -2.16 -0.35
CA PRO A 228 9.77 -3.33 -0.08
C PRO A 228 9.01 -4.64 -0.26
N SER A 229 7.70 -4.68 0.04
CA SER A 229 6.88 -5.88 -0.12
C SER A 229 6.77 -6.29 -1.60
N HIS A 230 6.50 -5.32 -2.49
CA HIS A 230 6.51 -5.52 -3.93
C HIS A 230 7.88 -5.95 -4.47
N LEU A 231 8.98 -5.39 -3.94
CA LEU A 231 10.32 -5.78 -4.36
C LEU A 231 10.58 -7.27 -4.10
N ILE A 232 10.24 -7.80 -2.92
CA ILE A 232 10.41 -9.24 -2.63
C ILE A 232 9.57 -10.10 -3.58
N LYS A 233 8.33 -9.69 -3.90
CA LYS A 233 7.50 -10.38 -4.91
C LYS A 233 8.20 -10.46 -6.26
N LYS A 234 8.82 -9.36 -6.71
CA LYS A 234 9.54 -9.30 -7.99
C LYS A 234 10.80 -10.16 -7.99
N ILE A 235 11.56 -10.16 -6.90
CA ILE A 235 12.71 -11.05 -6.72
C ILE A 235 12.25 -12.50 -6.86
N ARG A 236 11.21 -12.91 -6.11
CA ARG A 236 10.64 -14.27 -6.21
C ARG A 236 10.20 -14.59 -7.62
N ASN A 237 9.45 -13.70 -8.27
CA ASN A 237 8.97 -13.92 -9.64
C ASN A 237 10.13 -14.02 -10.65
N GLY A 238 11.24 -13.31 -10.41
CA GLY A 238 12.47 -13.44 -11.17
C GLY A 238 13.05 -14.85 -11.08
N VAL A 239 13.15 -15.41 -9.86
CA VAL A 239 13.56 -16.81 -9.64
C VAL A 239 12.57 -17.80 -10.26
N PHE A 240 11.26 -17.56 -10.09
CA PHE A 240 10.20 -18.39 -10.67
C PHE A 240 10.31 -18.48 -12.20
N SER A 241 10.73 -17.39 -12.84
CA SER A 241 10.95 -17.32 -14.29
C SER A 241 12.30 -17.88 -14.74
N SER A 242 13.13 -18.38 -13.80
CA SER A 242 14.48 -18.89 -14.05
C SER A 242 14.49 -20.40 -14.24
N GLY A 243 14.97 -20.85 -15.40
CA GLY A 243 15.08 -22.27 -15.73
C GLY A 243 15.64 -22.53 -17.13
N PHE A 244 15.76 -23.82 -17.48
CA PHE A 244 16.43 -24.26 -18.72
C PHE A 244 15.49 -24.42 -19.92
N LEU A 245 14.17 -24.48 -19.70
CA LEU A 245 13.17 -24.56 -20.78
C LEU A 245 13.02 -23.23 -21.52
N ASP A 246 12.65 -23.29 -22.81
CA ASP A 246 12.42 -22.09 -23.64
C ASP A 246 11.31 -21.16 -23.13
N SER A 247 10.37 -21.69 -22.34
CA SER A 247 9.32 -20.90 -21.69
C SER A 247 9.85 -20.00 -20.57
N HIS A 248 11.03 -20.29 -20.03
CA HIS A 248 11.67 -19.49 -18.99
C HIS A 248 12.27 -18.21 -19.56
N GLN A 249 12.01 -17.11 -18.86
CA GLN A 249 12.45 -15.78 -19.27
C GLN A 249 13.86 -15.46 -18.76
N ARG A 250 14.31 -16.18 -17.72
CA ARG A 250 15.60 -15.97 -17.05
C ARG A 250 16.36 -17.29 -16.93
N LEU A 251 17.65 -17.17 -16.68
CA LEU A 251 18.53 -18.25 -16.26
C LEU A 251 19.56 -17.63 -15.32
N LEU A 252 19.14 -17.34 -14.10
CA LEU A 252 19.93 -16.61 -13.12
C LEU A 252 21.22 -17.38 -12.79
N THR A 253 22.35 -16.68 -12.69
CA THR A 253 23.66 -17.29 -12.43
C THR A 253 24.46 -16.47 -11.42
N VAL A 254 24.97 -17.11 -10.37
CA VAL A 254 25.86 -16.52 -9.36
C VAL A 254 27.13 -17.37 -9.30
N HIS A 255 28.31 -16.75 -9.44
CA HIS A 255 29.62 -17.44 -9.44
C HIS A 255 29.69 -18.66 -10.39
N GLY A 256 29.03 -18.59 -11.54
CA GLY A 256 28.98 -19.69 -12.51
C GLY A 256 27.99 -20.82 -12.18
N THR A 257 27.32 -20.77 -11.03
CA THR A 257 26.24 -21.72 -10.65
C THR A 257 24.86 -21.15 -10.96
N PHE A 258 23.92 -22.00 -11.36
CA PHE A 258 22.57 -21.58 -11.72
C PHE A 258 21.66 -21.43 -10.49
N ILE A 259 20.71 -20.51 -10.57
CA ILE A 259 19.61 -20.37 -9.61
C ILE A 259 18.31 -20.57 -10.39
N VAL A 260 17.69 -21.73 -10.26
CA VAL A 260 16.48 -22.10 -11.03
C VAL A 260 15.36 -22.55 -10.09
N TRP A 261 14.11 -22.29 -10.47
CA TRP A 261 12.95 -22.62 -9.62
C TRP A 261 12.83 -24.12 -9.31
N LYS A 262 13.38 -24.98 -10.19
CA LYS A 262 13.46 -26.43 -9.96
C LYS A 262 14.14 -26.79 -8.63
N MET A 263 15.12 -26.00 -8.17
CA MET A 263 15.78 -26.20 -6.87
C MET A 263 14.80 -26.03 -5.69
N TRP A 264 13.86 -25.07 -5.78
CA TRP A 264 12.80 -24.92 -4.77
C TRP A 264 11.82 -26.09 -4.81
N ILE A 265 11.44 -26.54 -6.01
CA ILE A 265 10.57 -27.71 -6.19
C ILE A 265 11.21 -28.95 -5.55
N ASP A 266 12.49 -29.18 -5.80
CA ASP A 266 13.20 -30.37 -5.36
C ASP A 266 13.40 -30.39 -3.85
N ALA A 267 13.81 -29.26 -3.26
CA ALA A 267 13.91 -29.14 -1.81
C ALA A 267 12.56 -29.37 -1.12
N TYR A 268 11.47 -28.82 -1.67
CA TYR A 268 10.12 -29.02 -1.13
C TYR A 268 9.63 -30.47 -1.25
N GLN A 269 9.84 -31.11 -2.40
CA GLN A 269 9.46 -32.51 -2.61
C GLN A 269 10.29 -33.45 -1.73
N TRP A 270 11.58 -33.15 -1.56
CA TRP A 270 12.43 -33.87 -0.63
C TRP A 270 11.92 -33.75 0.80
N ASP A 271 11.59 -32.53 1.26
CA ASP A 271 11.07 -32.32 2.62
C ASP A 271 9.79 -33.11 2.89
N ARG A 272 8.86 -33.13 1.91
CA ARG A 272 7.60 -33.88 2.00
C ARG A 272 7.76 -35.39 1.96
N SER A 273 8.77 -35.91 1.28
CA SER A 273 8.96 -37.36 1.08
C SER A 273 9.89 -37.99 2.11
N SER A 274 10.88 -37.23 2.59
CA SER A 274 11.98 -37.76 3.40
C SER A 274 11.83 -37.44 4.88
N ASN A 275 11.14 -36.36 5.25
CA ASN A 275 11.02 -35.94 6.65
C ASN A 275 9.60 -36.22 7.19
N SER A 276 9.52 -36.89 8.34
CA SER A 276 8.23 -37.11 9.04
C SER A 276 7.62 -35.80 9.54
N PHE A 277 8.47 -34.82 9.87
CA PHE A 277 8.08 -33.45 10.17
C PHE A 277 8.76 -32.52 9.18
N GLN A 278 7.95 -31.77 8.44
CA GLN A 278 8.46 -30.81 7.45
C GLN A 278 9.39 -29.80 8.13
N ILE A 279 10.57 -29.63 7.55
CA ILE A 279 11.54 -28.63 7.97
C ILE A 279 10.93 -27.23 7.78
N HIS A 280 10.23 -27.01 6.67
CA HIS A 280 9.53 -25.75 6.40
C HIS A 280 8.00 -25.90 6.52
N ASN A 281 7.50 -25.87 7.75
CA ASN A 281 6.08 -26.13 8.06
C ASN A 281 5.04 -25.17 7.43
N LYS A 282 5.44 -23.97 6.98
CA LYS A 282 4.54 -23.02 6.32
C LYS A 282 4.40 -23.25 4.81
N LEU A 283 5.34 -23.99 4.21
CA LEU A 283 5.42 -24.12 2.77
C LEU A 283 4.31 -25.05 2.27
N SER A 284 3.71 -24.70 1.15
CA SER A 284 2.57 -25.42 0.58
C SER A 284 2.63 -25.42 -0.95
N ASP A 285 1.72 -26.16 -1.59
CA ASP A 285 1.65 -26.21 -3.04
C ASP A 285 1.38 -24.83 -3.66
N ASP A 286 0.66 -23.95 -2.95
CA ASP A 286 0.44 -22.54 -3.34
C ASP A 286 1.73 -21.72 -3.45
N HIS A 287 2.78 -22.10 -2.69
CA HIS A 287 4.07 -21.44 -2.73
C HIS A 287 4.88 -21.88 -3.95
N ILE A 288 4.89 -23.19 -4.22
CA ILE A 288 5.74 -23.82 -5.23
C ILE A 288 5.11 -23.79 -6.62
N TYR A 289 3.78 -23.92 -6.69
CA TYR A 289 2.99 -23.93 -7.92
C TYR A 289 1.92 -22.82 -7.92
N PRO A 290 2.31 -21.54 -7.77
CA PRO A 290 1.35 -20.44 -7.67
C PRO A 290 0.65 -20.16 -9.00
N SER A 291 -0.69 -20.07 -8.95
CA SER A 291 -1.51 -19.43 -9.98
C SER A 291 -1.20 -17.93 -10.11
N SER A 292 -1.72 -17.28 -11.16
CA SER A 292 -1.52 -15.85 -11.41
C SER A 292 -1.93 -14.96 -10.22
N SER A 293 -3.01 -15.30 -9.52
CA SER A 293 -3.44 -14.54 -8.33
C SER A 293 -2.54 -14.80 -7.12
N GLN A 294 -2.06 -16.03 -6.93
CA GLN A 294 -1.12 -16.39 -5.86
C GLN A 294 0.26 -15.76 -6.06
N LYS A 295 0.68 -15.51 -7.31
CA LYS A 295 1.91 -14.74 -7.62
C LYS A 295 1.89 -13.31 -7.06
N MET A 296 0.71 -12.77 -6.77
CA MET A 296 0.55 -11.41 -6.23
C MET A 296 0.57 -11.36 -4.69
N ARG A 297 0.56 -12.51 -3.99
CA ARG A 297 0.50 -12.55 -2.53
C ARG A 297 1.87 -12.36 -1.89
N ASN A 298 2.05 -11.27 -1.13
CA ASN A 298 3.29 -10.95 -0.40
C ASN A 298 3.76 -12.11 0.50
N LYS A 299 2.82 -12.68 1.27
CA LYS A 299 3.11 -13.79 2.20
C LYS A 299 3.83 -14.98 1.53
N LEU A 300 3.32 -15.42 0.37
CA LEU A 300 3.91 -16.56 -0.34
C LEU A 300 5.31 -16.24 -0.87
N ALA A 301 5.56 -14.98 -1.25
CA ALA A 301 6.88 -14.54 -1.68
C ALA A 301 7.87 -14.46 -0.51
N PHE A 302 7.42 -14.03 0.67
CA PHE A 302 8.24 -13.97 1.88
C PHE A 302 8.68 -15.37 2.31
N GLU A 303 7.73 -16.30 2.43
CA GLU A 303 7.97 -17.68 2.88
C GLU A 303 8.78 -18.52 1.87
N THR A 304 9.02 -18.03 0.65
CA THR A 304 9.91 -18.71 -0.34
C THR A 304 11.31 -18.10 -0.42
N LEU A 305 11.58 -17.01 0.32
CA LEU A 305 12.84 -16.27 0.30
C LEU A 305 13.39 -15.97 1.69
N ASP A 306 12.77 -16.49 2.76
CA ASP A 306 13.12 -16.24 4.15
C ASP A 306 14.20 -17.20 4.70
N CYS A 307 14.45 -17.12 6.01
CA CYS A 307 15.44 -17.95 6.70
C CYS A 307 15.01 -19.41 6.82
N ASP A 308 13.70 -19.70 6.85
CA ASP A 308 13.19 -21.08 6.94
C ASP A 308 13.44 -21.78 5.59
N MET A 309 13.22 -21.08 4.47
CA MET A 309 13.58 -21.59 3.13
C MET A 309 15.09 -21.78 2.96
N LEU A 310 15.90 -20.85 3.44
CA LEU A 310 17.36 -21.02 3.46
C LEU A 310 17.77 -22.26 4.24
N TYR A 311 17.16 -22.50 5.40
CA TYR A 311 17.48 -23.65 6.23
C TYR A 311 17.07 -24.97 5.54
N LEU A 312 15.87 -25.02 4.96
CA LEU A 312 15.43 -26.15 4.15
C LEU A 312 16.40 -26.44 3.01
N MET A 313 16.83 -25.40 2.28
CA MET A 313 17.74 -25.55 1.15
C MET A 313 19.12 -26.08 1.57
N LYS A 314 19.61 -25.68 2.75
CA LYS A 314 20.85 -26.24 3.33
C LYS A 314 20.71 -27.72 3.66
N CYS A 315 19.63 -28.09 4.34
CA CYS A 315 19.38 -29.49 4.69
C CYS A 315 19.25 -30.37 3.44
N TYR A 316 18.53 -29.89 2.41
CA TYR A 316 18.42 -30.58 1.13
C TYR A 316 19.80 -30.74 0.47
N SER A 317 20.61 -29.68 0.41
CA SER A 317 21.96 -29.72 -0.15
C SER A 317 22.84 -30.80 0.50
N GLU A 318 22.74 -31.01 1.81
CA GLU A 318 23.54 -32.04 2.50
C GLU A 318 23.20 -33.47 2.08
N THR A 319 22.02 -33.70 1.51
CA THR A 319 21.60 -35.01 0.99
C THR A 319 22.11 -35.32 -0.41
N LEU A 320 22.62 -34.29 -1.12
CA LEU A 320 23.14 -34.44 -2.46
C LEU A 320 24.58 -34.97 -2.45
N ASN A 321 25.01 -35.51 -3.60
CA ASN A 321 26.42 -35.84 -3.82
C ASN A 321 27.27 -34.55 -3.97
N GLU A 322 28.60 -34.69 -4.03
CA GLU A 322 29.51 -33.55 -4.14
C GLU A 322 29.23 -32.62 -5.32
N ALA A 323 28.84 -33.18 -6.48
CA ALA A 323 28.48 -32.39 -7.65
C ALA A 323 27.21 -31.56 -7.39
N GLY A 324 26.17 -32.16 -6.81
CA GLY A 324 24.95 -31.45 -6.44
C GLY A 324 25.19 -30.39 -5.37
N LYS A 325 26.01 -30.68 -4.35
CA LYS A 325 26.42 -29.68 -3.35
C LYS A 325 27.10 -28.46 -3.98
N ALA A 326 27.96 -28.69 -4.97
CA ALA A 326 28.62 -27.61 -5.70
C ALA A 326 27.61 -26.75 -6.49
N GLU A 327 26.57 -27.34 -7.06
CA GLU A 327 25.49 -26.60 -7.75
C GLU A 327 24.64 -25.74 -6.81
N MET A 328 24.54 -26.12 -5.53
CA MET A 328 23.71 -25.41 -4.54
C MET A 328 24.35 -24.12 -4.00
N VAL A 329 25.65 -23.90 -4.23
CA VAL A 329 26.39 -22.76 -3.66
C VAL A 329 25.73 -21.41 -3.99
N GLY A 330 25.37 -21.17 -5.25
CA GLY A 330 24.75 -19.91 -5.67
C GLY A 330 23.37 -19.68 -5.08
N VAL A 331 22.53 -20.72 -5.00
CA VAL A 331 21.17 -20.58 -4.42
C VAL A 331 21.21 -20.38 -2.90
N LEU A 332 22.14 -21.04 -2.20
CA LEU A 332 22.34 -20.85 -0.76
C LEU A 332 22.84 -19.44 -0.45
N GLU A 333 23.77 -18.92 -1.27
CA GLU A 333 24.22 -17.53 -1.15
C GLU A 333 23.10 -16.54 -1.45
N PHE A 334 22.34 -16.75 -2.52
CA PHE A 334 21.18 -15.93 -2.86
C PHE A 334 20.16 -15.87 -1.71
N LEU A 335 19.74 -17.03 -1.18
CA LEU A 335 18.80 -17.11 -0.07
C LEU A 335 19.34 -16.49 1.23
N LYS A 336 20.66 -16.58 1.47
CA LYS A 336 21.31 -15.89 2.59
C LYS A 336 21.05 -14.38 2.55
N TYR A 337 21.12 -13.77 1.37
CA TYR A 337 20.90 -12.34 1.23
C TYR A 337 19.40 -12.00 1.16
N THR A 338 18.57 -12.72 0.41
CA THR A 338 17.13 -12.42 0.35
C THR A 338 16.43 -12.57 1.71
N SER A 339 16.87 -13.53 2.53
CA SER A 339 16.30 -13.74 3.86
C SER A 339 16.54 -12.55 4.80
N VAL A 340 17.66 -11.83 4.64
CA VAL A 340 17.91 -10.56 5.35
C VAL A 340 16.91 -9.49 4.95
N LEU A 341 16.59 -9.37 3.65
CA LEU A 341 15.58 -8.41 3.18
C LEU A 341 14.19 -8.76 3.74
N VAL A 342 13.80 -10.04 3.68
CA VAL A 342 12.52 -10.49 4.25
C VAL A 342 12.45 -10.20 5.76
N ALA A 343 13.54 -10.52 6.49
CA ALA A 343 13.63 -10.25 7.92
C ALA A 343 13.50 -8.76 8.24
N LEU A 344 14.13 -7.88 7.45
CA LEU A 344 14.00 -6.43 7.60
C LEU A 344 12.57 -5.97 7.37
N VAL A 345 11.96 -6.32 6.22
CA VAL A 345 10.63 -5.84 5.82
C VAL A 345 9.54 -6.33 6.76
N THR A 346 9.72 -7.49 7.38
CA THR A 346 8.75 -8.05 8.33
C THR A 346 9.02 -7.65 9.79
N ASP A 347 10.11 -6.92 10.07
CA ASP A 347 10.49 -6.55 11.43
C ASP A 347 9.54 -5.50 12.02
N SER A 348 8.90 -5.87 13.13
CA SER A 348 7.99 -5.01 13.89
C SER A 348 8.70 -4.21 14.99
N ARG A 349 10.01 -4.39 15.17
CA ARG A 349 10.79 -3.68 16.18
C ARG A 349 11.32 -2.36 15.60
N PRO A 350 11.23 -1.25 16.34
CA PRO A 350 11.74 0.05 15.88
C PRO A 350 13.26 0.04 15.70
N ILE A 351 13.74 0.75 14.69
CA ILE A 351 15.13 1.18 14.52
C ILE A 351 15.26 2.54 15.20
N LYS A 352 16.17 2.61 16.18
CA LYS A 352 16.33 3.78 17.08
C LYS A 352 17.67 4.49 16.92
N ASP A 353 18.65 3.81 16.33
CA ASP A 353 20.01 4.28 16.19
C ASP A 353 20.51 4.07 14.75
N SER A 354 21.38 4.97 14.29
CA SER A 354 22.01 4.88 12.98
C SER A 354 22.99 3.71 12.84
N ASN A 355 23.45 3.12 13.95
CA ASN A 355 24.36 1.96 13.93
C ASN A 355 23.64 0.62 14.10
N ASP A 356 22.30 0.60 14.01
CA ASP A 356 21.50 -0.62 14.11
C ASP A 356 22.02 -1.71 13.16
N MET A 357 22.18 -2.93 13.69
CA MET A 357 22.73 -4.06 12.95
C MET A 357 21.96 -4.33 11.66
N ARG A 358 20.64 -4.10 11.66
CA ARG A 358 19.80 -4.30 10.47
C ARG A 358 20.18 -3.37 9.31
N LEU A 359 20.66 -2.16 9.60
CA LEU A 359 21.13 -1.23 8.58
C LEU A 359 22.48 -1.68 7.99
N LYS A 360 23.36 -2.26 8.82
CA LYS A 360 24.63 -2.84 8.35
C LYS A 360 24.37 -4.04 7.45
N GLN A 361 23.48 -4.95 7.88
CA GLN A 361 23.06 -6.11 7.10
C GLN A 361 22.39 -5.69 5.78
N LEU A 362 21.58 -4.62 5.79
CA LEU A 362 21.00 -4.05 4.57
C LEU A 362 22.09 -3.52 3.61
N SER A 363 23.13 -2.86 4.14
CA SER A 363 24.27 -2.40 3.32
C SER A 363 25.08 -3.56 2.74
N GLU A 364 25.35 -4.61 3.52
CA GLU A 364 26.01 -5.82 3.04
C GLU A 364 25.21 -6.51 1.95
N ASN A 365 23.89 -6.60 2.14
CA ASN A 365 22.95 -7.14 1.16
C ASN A 365 22.98 -6.35 -0.15
N TYR A 366 22.92 -5.02 -0.08
CA TYR A 366 22.98 -4.16 -1.25
C TYR A 366 24.31 -4.34 -2.01
N ASN A 367 25.43 -4.33 -1.28
CA ASN A 367 26.75 -4.54 -1.87
C ASN A 367 26.86 -5.90 -2.57
N TRP A 368 26.24 -6.93 -2.02
CA TRP A 368 26.19 -8.24 -2.67
C TRP A 368 25.41 -8.22 -3.98
N PHE A 369 24.22 -7.60 -4.02
CA PHE A 369 23.48 -7.46 -5.29
C PHE A 369 24.30 -6.71 -6.34
N LYS A 370 25.05 -5.67 -5.95
CA LYS A 370 25.95 -4.94 -6.87
C LYS A 370 27.16 -5.75 -7.30
N ALA A 371 27.75 -6.53 -6.41
CA ALA A 371 28.81 -7.46 -6.78
C ALA A 371 28.29 -8.51 -7.78
N TRP A 372 27.10 -9.06 -7.57
CA TRP A 372 26.46 -9.99 -8.49
C TRP A 372 26.22 -9.36 -9.87
N GLU A 373 25.69 -8.14 -9.93
CA GLU A 373 25.55 -7.41 -11.20
C GLU A 373 26.90 -7.22 -11.91
N ASN A 374 27.94 -6.87 -11.16
CA ASN A 374 29.28 -6.60 -11.67
C ASN A 374 29.97 -7.85 -12.24
N GLN A 375 29.68 -9.05 -11.72
CA GLN A 375 30.20 -10.32 -12.27
C GLN A 375 29.83 -10.51 -13.75
N HIS A 376 28.68 -9.97 -14.16
CA HIS A 376 28.17 -10.13 -15.52
C HIS A 376 28.44 -8.93 -16.43
N VAL A 377 29.10 -7.87 -15.92
CA VAL A 377 29.40 -6.65 -16.71
C VAL A 377 30.29 -6.94 -17.90
N CYS A 378 31.24 -7.88 -17.76
CA CYS A 378 32.22 -8.22 -18.80
C CYS A 378 31.67 -9.17 -19.88
N ASN A 379 30.44 -9.67 -19.76
CA ASN A 379 29.86 -10.54 -20.77
C ASN A 379 29.46 -9.71 -22.01
N GLN A 380 30.12 -9.98 -23.14
CA GLN A 380 29.87 -9.28 -24.41
C GLN A 380 28.47 -9.57 -24.97
N ASP A 381 27.89 -10.71 -24.63
CA ASP A 381 26.52 -11.06 -25.01
C ASP A 381 25.52 -10.45 -24.02
N LEU A 382 24.95 -9.33 -24.44
CA LEU A 382 23.99 -8.55 -23.66
C LEU A 382 22.73 -9.35 -23.29
N HIS A 383 22.29 -10.26 -24.17
CA HIS A 383 21.10 -11.09 -23.93
C HIS A 383 21.35 -12.13 -22.86
N LYS A 384 22.50 -12.83 -22.94
CA LYS A 384 22.92 -13.78 -21.89
C LYS A 384 23.11 -13.07 -20.55
N ARG A 385 23.73 -11.88 -20.56
CA ARG A 385 23.87 -11.04 -19.38
C ARG A 385 22.52 -10.72 -18.73
N TYR A 386 21.53 -10.29 -19.51
CA TYR A 386 20.22 -9.95 -18.96
C TYR A 386 19.42 -11.16 -18.48
N LYS A 387 19.62 -12.34 -19.08
CA LYS A 387 19.00 -13.57 -18.58
C LYS A 387 19.64 -14.06 -17.26
N ALA A 388 20.93 -13.78 -17.05
CA ALA A 388 21.68 -14.17 -15.85
C ALA A 388 21.36 -13.37 -14.58
N LEU A 389 20.63 -12.26 -14.72
CA LEU A 389 20.29 -11.33 -13.66
C LEU A 389 18.78 -11.17 -13.49
N LEU A 390 18.37 -10.58 -12.36
CA LEU A 390 17.02 -10.04 -12.20
C LEU A 390 16.74 -8.96 -13.27
N THR A 391 15.45 -8.69 -13.52
CA THR A 391 15.04 -7.68 -14.50
C THR A 391 15.66 -6.32 -14.16
N MET A 392 15.87 -5.47 -15.16
CA MET A 392 16.46 -4.14 -14.94
C MET A 392 15.62 -3.31 -13.97
N GLU A 393 14.30 -3.38 -14.09
CA GLU A 393 13.35 -2.71 -13.19
C GLU A 393 13.48 -3.20 -11.76
N THR A 394 13.63 -4.52 -11.57
CA THR A 394 13.83 -5.10 -10.23
C THR A 394 15.14 -4.63 -9.63
N ARG A 395 16.21 -4.53 -10.43
CA ARG A 395 17.52 -4.03 -9.98
C ARG A 395 17.49 -2.54 -9.64
N GLU A 396 16.84 -1.71 -10.45
CA GLU A 396 16.58 -0.31 -10.12
C GLU A 396 15.78 -0.18 -8.80
N GLU A 397 14.80 -1.05 -8.57
CA GLU A 397 14.01 -1.03 -7.34
C GLU A 397 14.80 -1.45 -6.11
N ILE A 398 15.81 -2.33 -6.25
CA ILE A 398 16.77 -2.62 -5.18
C ILE A 398 17.57 -1.35 -4.83
N ASP A 399 18.05 -0.60 -5.82
CA ASP A 399 18.72 0.69 -5.60
C ASP A 399 17.83 1.68 -4.87
N TYR A 400 16.62 1.88 -5.39
CA TYR A 400 15.68 2.86 -4.86
C TYR A 400 15.21 2.50 -3.44
N MET A 401 14.96 1.21 -3.17
CA MET A 401 14.57 0.74 -1.83
C MET A 401 15.73 0.92 -0.85
N PHE A 402 16.96 0.52 -1.21
CA PHE A 402 18.13 0.65 -0.34
C PHE A 402 18.40 2.11 0.04
N HIS A 403 18.53 2.99 -0.96
CA HIS A 403 18.84 4.39 -0.73
C HIS A 403 17.66 5.13 -0.06
N GLY A 404 16.43 4.85 -0.48
CA GLY A 404 15.22 5.45 0.08
C GLY A 404 15.03 5.08 1.55
N PHE A 405 15.10 3.79 1.88
CA PHE A 405 14.95 3.35 3.27
C PHE A 405 16.08 3.88 4.16
N SER A 406 17.33 3.85 3.70
CA SER A 406 18.48 4.36 4.45
C SER A 406 18.36 5.87 4.71
N SER A 407 17.97 6.65 3.70
CA SER A 407 17.74 8.10 3.84
C SER A 407 16.57 8.41 4.76
N LEU A 408 15.49 7.63 4.70
CA LEU A 408 14.35 7.80 5.59
C LEU A 408 14.76 7.56 7.05
N VAL A 409 15.46 6.47 7.32
CA VAL A 409 15.95 6.15 8.68
C VAL A 409 16.90 7.24 9.18
N ALA A 410 17.84 7.69 8.34
CA ALA A 410 18.75 8.77 8.69
C ALA A 410 18.02 10.08 9.00
N MET A 411 17.04 10.47 8.17
CA MET A 411 16.22 11.67 8.40
C MET A 411 15.43 11.57 9.71
N CYS A 412 14.74 10.45 9.92
CA CYS A 412 13.95 10.22 11.13
C CYS A 412 14.80 10.27 12.40
N ILE A 413 15.94 9.58 12.43
CA ILE A 413 16.77 9.49 13.65
C ILE A 413 17.59 10.77 13.87
N ASN A 414 18.19 11.33 12.82
CA ASN A 414 19.14 12.43 12.98
C ASN A 414 18.45 13.80 13.02
N GLU A 415 17.44 14.02 12.17
CA GLU A 415 16.78 15.32 12.04
C GLU A 415 15.51 15.40 12.89
N ILE A 416 14.64 14.38 12.84
CA ILE A 416 13.29 14.45 13.42
C ILE A 416 13.23 13.85 14.84
N LYS A 417 14.19 12.97 15.19
CA LYS A 417 14.25 12.21 16.45
C LYS A 417 13.08 11.23 16.65
N ILE A 418 12.68 10.55 15.57
CA ILE A 418 11.62 9.53 15.56
C ILE A 418 12.19 8.16 15.18
N GLU A 419 11.70 7.13 15.85
CA GLU A 419 12.04 5.73 15.56
C GLU A 419 11.27 5.22 14.32
N VAL A 420 11.90 4.39 13.50
CA VAL A 420 11.27 3.82 12.29
C VAL A 420 10.99 2.34 12.49
N VAL A 421 9.75 1.90 12.26
CA VAL A 421 9.41 0.47 12.26
C VAL A 421 9.37 -0.04 10.82
N PRO A 422 10.30 -0.91 10.38
CA PRO A 422 10.41 -1.33 8.98
C PRO A 422 9.10 -1.87 8.40
N ASN A 423 8.38 -2.71 9.13
CA ASN A 423 7.13 -3.32 8.65
C ASN A 423 5.95 -2.36 8.43
N ARG A 424 6.10 -1.07 8.77
CA ARG A 424 5.11 -0.03 8.48
C ARG A 424 5.42 0.73 7.20
N ILE A 425 6.62 0.55 6.67
CA ILE A 425 7.12 1.27 5.51
C ILE A 425 6.89 0.40 4.26
N ASN A 426 5.62 0.30 3.87
CA ASN A 426 5.15 -0.43 2.70
C ASN A 426 3.79 0.11 2.23
N SER A 427 3.29 -0.38 1.10
CA SER A 427 1.97 -0.04 0.58
C SER A 427 0.84 -0.94 1.08
N ASP A 428 1.06 -1.92 1.96
CA ASP A 428 0.00 -2.89 2.36
C ASP A 428 -1.28 -2.21 2.87
N SER A 429 -1.15 -1.02 3.49
CA SER A 429 -2.32 -0.26 3.96
C SER A 429 -3.29 0.15 2.85
N ILE A 430 -2.82 0.45 1.63
CA ILE A 430 -3.66 0.82 0.49
C ILE A 430 -4.27 -0.39 -0.19
N GLU A 431 -3.50 -1.48 -0.32
CA GLU A 431 -4.01 -2.76 -0.80
C GLU A 431 -5.15 -3.27 0.09
N ASN A 432 -5.01 -3.12 1.42
CA ASN A 432 -6.08 -3.45 2.36
C ASN A 432 -7.34 -2.60 2.15
N ILE A 433 -7.21 -1.31 1.79
CA ILE A 433 -8.36 -0.48 1.44
C ILE A 433 -9.02 -1.02 0.17
N PHE A 434 -8.25 -1.37 -0.86
CA PHE A 434 -8.79 -1.96 -2.09
C PHE A 434 -9.48 -3.32 -1.85
N CYS A 435 -8.90 -4.18 -1.03
CA CYS A 435 -9.55 -5.42 -0.60
C CYS A 435 -10.87 -5.13 0.13
N HIS A 436 -10.88 -4.14 1.02
CA HIS A 436 -12.10 -3.75 1.71
C HIS A 436 -13.16 -3.23 0.75
N GLU A 437 -12.80 -2.35 -0.20
CA GLU A 437 -13.70 -1.85 -1.25
C GLU A 437 -14.34 -3.01 -2.01
N ARG A 438 -13.55 -3.97 -2.49
CA ARG A 438 -14.05 -5.15 -3.22
C ARG A 438 -14.88 -6.10 -2.35
N SER A 439 -14.70 -6.07 -1.03
CA SER A 439 -15.41 -6.92 -0.07
C SER A 439 -16.70 -6.29 0.48
N LEU A 440 -16.93 -4.99 0.25
CA LEU A 440 -18.12 -4.31 0.70
C LEU A 440 -19.37 -5.06 0.22
N TYR A 441 -20.38 -5.13 1.08
CA TYR A 441 -21.60 -5.90 0.84
C TYR A 441 -21.33 -7.40 0.57
N HIS A 442 -20.38 -7.99 1.30
CA HIS A 442 -20.00 -9.41 1.21
C HIS A 442 -19.52 -9.84 -0.18
N GLY A 443 -18.88 -8.93 -0.92
CA GLY A 443 -18.33 -9.22 -2.25
C GLY A 443 -19.40 -9.43 -3.33
N ALA A 444 -20.65 -8.99 -3.10
CA ALA A 444 -21.68 -8.99 -4.14
C ALA A 444 -21.32 -8.09 -5.33
N ASN A 445 -20.42 -7.11 -5.12
CA ASN A 445 -19.85 -6.29 -6.17
C ASN A 445 -18.32 -6.17 -5.98
N THR A 446 -17.57 -7.13 -6.54
CA THR A 446 -16.09 -7.16 -6.46
C THR A 446 -15.41 -6.16 -7.40
N ASN A 447 -16.15 -5.46 -8.25
CA ASN A 447 -15.65 -4.46 -9.19
C ASN A 447 -16.53 -3.20 -9.15
N PRO A 448 -16.42 -2.36 -8.10
CA PRO A 448 -17.29 -1.20 -7.93
C PRO A 448 -17.11 -0.17 -9.04
N ASN A 449 -18.14 0.61 -9.34
CA ASN A 449 -17.98 1.86 -10.09
C ASN A 449 -17.51 3.01 -9.17
N TYR A 450 -17.13 4.16 -9.74
CA TYR A 450 -16.59 5.28 -8.94
C TYR A 450 -17.57 5.80 -7.87
N ASN A 451 -18.87 5.82 -8.17
CA ASN A 451 -19.88 6.29 -7.22
C ASN A 451 -19.98 5.37 -6.00
N GLU A 452 -19.85 4.05 -6.21
CA GLU A 452 -19.77 3.08 -5.13
C GLU A 452 -18.46 3.24 -4.35
N TYR A 453 -17.32 3.29 -5.04
CA TYR A 453 -16.00 3.47 -4.45
C TYR A 453 -15.94 4.66 -3.50
N ARG A 454 -16.31 5.86 -3.98
CA ARG A 454 -16.23 7.09 -3.18
C ARG A 454 -17.10 6.97 -1.92
N THR A 455 -18.27 6.33 -1.99
CA THR A 455 -19.13 6.17 -0.81
C THR A 455 -18.67 5.02 0.10
N GLY A 456 -17.96 4.05 -0.46
CA GLY A 456 -17.30 2.93 0.21
C GLY A 456 -16.26 3.40 1.23
N ILE A 457 -15.44 4.39 0.87
CA ILE A 457 -14.36 4.94 1.72
C ILE A 457 -14.83 5.32 3.13
N ASN A 458 -16.01 5.94 3.26
CA ASN A 458 -16.57 6.26 4.58
C ASN A 458 -16.81 5.01 5.44
N SER A 459 -17.30 3.94 4.81
CA SER A 459 -17.51 2.63 5.45
C SER A 459 -16.18 2.05 5.93
N ILE A 460 -15.14 2.15 5.10
CA ILE A 460 -13.81 1.62 5.38
C ILE A 460 -13.20 2.37 6.57
N ILE A 461 -13.20 3.71 6.55
CA ILE A 461 -12.67 4.52 7.66
C ILE A 461 -13.37 4.20 8.98
N LEU A 462 -14.70 4.07 8.96
CA LEU A 462 -15.50 3.72 10.15
C LEU A 462 -15.33 2.26 10.59
N GLY A 463 -15.05 1.36 9.65
CA GLY A 463 -14.89 -0.07 9.91
C GLY A 463 -13.50 -0.45 10.40
N GLN A 464 -12.47 0.29 9.98
CA GLN A 464 -11.08 -0.04 10.24
C GLN A 464 -10.52 0.62 11.49
N THR A 465 -9.48 0.00 12.03
CA THR A 465 -8.62 0.62 13.03
C THR A 465 -7.71 1.63 12.34
N THR A 466 -7.70 2.85 12.90
CA THR A 466 -6.98 4.01 12.36
C THR A 466 -5.57 4.14 12.91
N THR A 467 -5.23 3.45 14.00
CA THR A 467 -3.87 3.37 14.55
C THR A 467 -3.49 1.92 14.82
N SER A 468 -2.43 1.43 14.19
CA SER A 468 -1.90 0.08 14.44
C SER A 468 -0.73 0.13 15.43
N LYS A 469 -0.99 -0.17 16.70
CA LYS A 469 0.06 -0.18 17.74
C LYS A 469 0.88 -1.47 17.74
N LYS A 470 0.27 -2.62 17.44
CA LYS A 470 0.88 -3.93 17.16
C LYS A 470 -0.14 -4.74 16.34
N SER A 471 0.30 -5.41 15.28
CA SER A 471 -0.44 -6.41 14.48
C SER A 471 -1.95 -6.53 14.76
N ASN A 472 -2.78 -5.81 14.01
CA ASN A 472 -4.23 -5.97 13.79
C ASN A 472 -5.21 -6.19 14.97
N VAL A 473 -4.78 -6.25 16.24
CA VAL A 473 -5.68 -6.53 17.37
C VAL A 473 -5.58 -5.42 18.42
N GLY A 474 -6.63 -4.61 18.53
CA GLY A 474 -6.80 -3.61 19.57
C GLY A 474 -6.40 -2.20 19.17
N GLY A 475 -7.31 -1.46 18.54
CA GLY A 475 -7.14 -0.02 18.37
C GLY A 475 -8.46 0.72 18.21
N TYR A 476 -8.36 2.05 18.26
CA TYR A 476 -9.49 2.95 18.14
C TYR A 476 -10.07 2.92 16.72
N LYS A 477 -11.33 2.50 16.58
CA LYS A 477 -12.11 2.72 15.35
C LYS A 477 -12.45 4.21 15.22
N ALA A 478 -12.51 4.71 13.99
CA ALA A 478 -12.92 6.10 13.76
C ALA A 478 -14.35 6.33 14.27
N ARG A 479 -14.58 7.49 14.90
CA ARG A 479 -15.95 7.94 15.17
C ARG A 479 -16.46 8.78 14.00
N PRO A 480 -17.74 8.69 13.60
CA PRO A 480 -18.32 9.56 12.57
C PRO A 480 -18.08 11.03 12.86
N LEU A 481 -17.71 11.78 11.83
CA LEU A 481 -17.50 13.24 11.94
C LEU A 481 -18.69 13.95 12.60
N ALA A 482 -19.92 13.54 12.25
CA ALA A 482 -21.15 14.12 12.79
C ALA A 482 -21.24 14.08 14.33
N LEU A 483 -20.61 13.11 15.00
CA LEU A 483 -20.63 13.03 16.47
C LEU A 483 -19.70 14.03 17.16
N GLY A 484 -18.68 14.52 16.44
CA GLY A 484 -17.72 15.53 16.90
C GLY A 484 -18.17 16.96 16.64
N LEU A 485 -19.22 17.18 15.84
CA LEU A 485 -19.76 18.52 15.57
C LEU A 485 -20.67 19.00 16.72
N PRO A 486 -20.64 20.30 17.08
CA PRO A 486 -21.59 20.85 18.05
C PRO A 486 -23.05 20.64 17.58
N PRO A 487 -24.02 20.41 18.49
CA PRO A 487 -25.42 20.17 18.11
C PRO A 487 -26.04 21.29 17.27
N LYS A 488 -25.60 22.54 17.47
CA LYS A 488 -26.03 23.72 16.69
C LYS A 488 -25.46 23.73 15.27
N THR A 489 -24.26 23.18 15.07
CA THR A 489 -23.60 23.09 13.76
C THR A 489 -24.17 21.95 12.93
N MET A 490 -24.66 20.88 13.57
CA MET A 490 -25.40 19.81 12.88
C MET A 490 -26.72 20.37 12.32
N LYS A 491 -27.52 21.09 13.13
CA LYS A 491 -28.73 21.77 12.62
C LYS A 491 -28.42 22.85 11.57
N ARG A 492 -27.40 23.70 11.75
CA ARG A 492 -27.04 24.75 10.76
C ARG A 492 -26.37 24.21 9.50
N LYS A 493 -25.53 23.16 9.52
CA LYS A 493 -25.03 22.54 8.27
C LYS A 493 -26.15 21.83 7.52
N PHE A 494 -27.13 21.24 8.22
CA PHE A 494 -28.32 20.65 7.59
C PHE A 494 -29.34 21.69 7.11
N ILE A 495 -29.46 22.86 7.77
CA ILE A 495 -30.43 23.92 7.42
C ILE A 495 -29.84 24.96 6.45
N ASN A 496 -28.57 25.35 6.57
CA ASN A 496 -27.97 26.35 5.68
C ASN A 496 -27.50 25.75 4.34
N ARG A 497 -27.33 24.42 4.21
CA ARG A 497 -27.14 23.73 2.91
C ARG A 497 -28.45 23.21 2.31
N LEU A 498 -29.59 23.61 2.86
CA LEU A 498 -30.92 23.50 2.22
C LEU A 498 -31.28 24.77 1.44
N ILE A 499 -30.40 25.78 1.45
CA ILE A 499 -30.61 27.10 0.84
C ILE A 499 -29.52 27.46 -0.19
N ASP A 500 -28.43 26.68 -0.26
CA ASP A 500 -27.41 26.72 -1.33
C ASP A 500 -27.30 25.33 -1.97
#